data_AF-A0A847UFZ5-F1
#
_entry.id   AF-A0A847UFZ5-F1
#
_cell.length_a   1.000
_cell.length_b   1.000
_cell.length_c   1.000
_cell.angle_alpha   90.00
_cell.angle_beta   90.00
_cell.angle_gamma   90.00
#
_symmetry.space_group_name_H-M   'P 1'
#
loop_
_entity.id
_entity.type
_entity.pdbx_description
1 polymer ?
#
loop_
_entity_poly.entity_id
_entity_poly.type
_entity_poly.pdbx_seq_one_letter_code
_entity_poly.pdbx_strand_id
1 'polypeptide(L)'
;MISEECLEEANQKLKQSTDAPDRTRKAVAREMCRLLESGQLKEDIDRESPDLDYLLSRLEIREGKDNPTLDMKWNHWLGQIDFFENGYDRYKV
;
A
#
# COMPACT_ATOMS: atom_id res chain seq x y z
N MET A 1 2.08 -10.75 -13.46
CA MET A 1 0.86 -10.13 -14.02
C MET A 1 -0.05 -9.93 -12.83
N ILE A 2 -0.51 -8.70 -12.57
CA ILE A 2 -1.23 -8.40 -11.33
C ILE A 2 -2.62 -9.05 -11.37
N SER A 3 -2.99 -9.75 -10.31
CA SER A 3 -4.29 -10.40 -10.15
C SER A 3 -5.42 -9.38 -10.20
N GLU A 4 -6.41 -9.63 -11.07
CA GLU A 4 -7.63 -8.80 -11.14
C GLU A 4 -8.42 -8.85 -9.84
N GLU A 5 -8.45 -10.02 -9.19
CA GLU A 5 -9.10 -10.23 -7.88
C GLU A 5 -8.46 -9.33 -6.81
N CYS A 6 -7.13 -9.28 -6.76
CA CYS A 6 -6.42 -8.41 -5.82
C CYS A 6 -6.75 -6.93 -6.07
N LEU A 7 -6.76 -6.51 -7.34
CA LEU A 7 -7.04 -5.12 -7.71
C LEU A 7 -8.46 -4.70 -7.32
N GLU A 8 -9.44 -5.56 -7.54
CA GLU A 8 -10.84 -5.31 -7.20
C GLU A 8 -11.01 -5.22 -5.68
N GLU A 9 -10.46 -6.18 -4.93
CA GLU A 9 -10.52 -6.20 -3.47
C GLU A 9 -9.83 -4.96 -2.87
N ALA A 10 -8.60 -4.66 -3.29
CA ALA A 10 -7.84 -3.51 -2.80
C ALA A 10 -8.57 -2.18 -3.07
N ASN A 11 -9.12 -2.01 -4.28
CA ASN A 11 -9.85 -0.80 -4.63
C ASN A 11 -11.17 -0.70 -3.85
N GLN A 12 -11.87 -1.82 -3.59
CA GLN A 12 -13.08 -1.83 -2.78
C GLN A 12 -12.78 -1.44 -1.32
N LYS A 13 -11.73 -2.02 -0.72
CA LYS A 13 -11.33 -1.67 0.65
C LYS A 13 -10.91 -0.21 0.77
N LEU A 14 -10.11 0.32 -0.17
CA LEU A 14 -9.73 1.74 -0.22
C LEU A 14 -10.94 2.67 -0.40
N LYS A 15 -11.97 2.24 -1.13
CA LYS A 15 -13.21 3.01 -1.30
C LYS A 15 -14.03 3.07 -0.01
N GLN A 16 -13.97 2.03 0.82
CA GLN A 16 -14.67 1.98 2.11
C GLN A 16 -13.92 2.78 3.20
N SER A 17 -12.61 2.91 3.07
CA SER A 17 -11.75 3.48 4.11
C SER A 17 -11.24 4.89 3.79
N THR A 18 -11.44 5.38 2.57
CA THR A 18 -10.93 6.70 2.14
C THR A 18 -11.90 7.44 1.22
N ASP A 19 -11.92 8.76 1.34
CA ASP A 19 -12.59 9.66 0.39
C ASP A 19 -11.71 10.01 -0.83
N ALA A 20 -10.61 9.29 -1.04
CA ALA A 20 -9.67 9.60 -2.11
C ALA A 20 -10.32 9.45 -3.50
N PRO A 21 -9.93 10.26 -4.50
CA PRO A 21 -10.45 10.13 -5.86
C PRO A 21 -10.22 8.73 -6.45
N ASP A 22 -11.12 8.29 -7.33
CA ASP A 22 -11.07 6.96 -7.95
C ASP A 22 -9.72 6.65 -8.62
N ARG A 23 -9.16 7.65 -9.31
CA ARG A 23 -7.84 7.55 -9.93
C ARG A 23 -6.74 7.24 -8.91
N THR A 24 -6.76 7.90 -7.75
CA THR A 24 -5.76 7.73 -6.69
C THR A 24 -5.91 6.36 -6.03
N ARG A 25 -7.15 5.94 -5.72
CA ARG A 25 -7.41 4.61 -5.16
C ARG A 25 -6.92 3.49 -6.08
N LYS A 26 -7.24 3.56 -7.38
CA LYS A 26 -6.78 2.57 -8.36
C LYS A 26 -5.26 2.51 -8.52
N ALA A 27 -4.59 3.67 -8.44
CA ALA A 27 -3.13 3.72 -8.49
C ALA A 27 -2.52 3.01 -7.27
N VAL A 28 -2.99 3.36 -6.07
CA VAL A 28 -2.50 2.78 -4.81
C VAL A 28 -2.85 1.30 -4.71
N ALA A 29 -4.05 0.89 -5.09
CA ALA A 29 -4.45 -0.52 -5.18
C ALA A 29 -3.50 -1.35 -6.06
N ARG A 30 -3.11 -0.80 -7.21
CA ARG A 30 -2.15 -1.45 -8.11
C ARG A 30 -0.78 -1.61 -7.47
N GLU A 31 -0.29 -0.60 -6.76
CA GLU A 31 0.99 -0.69 -6.07
C GLU A 31 0.95 -1.67 -4.88
N MET A 32 -0.13 -1.67 -4.10
CA MET A 32 -0.37 -2.65 -3.03
C MET A 32 -0.30 -4.08 -3.57
N CYS A 33 -1.07 -4.39 -4.61
CA CYS A 33 -1.09 -5.73 -5.19
C CYS A 33 0.26 -6.12 -5.80
N ARG A 34 0.89 -5.20 -6.55
CA ARG A 34 2.22 -5.45 -7.12
C ARG A 34 3.23 -5.80 -6.02
N LEU A 35 3.16 -5.08 -4.90
CA LEU A 35 4.07 -5.29 -3.79
C LEU A 35 3.81 -6.64 -3.09
N LEU A 36 2.55 -6.97 -2.80
CA LEU A 36 2.20 -8.27 -2.21
C LEU A 36 2.64 -9.44 -3.10
N GLU A 37 2.39 -9.34 -4.41
CA GLU A 37 2.73 -10.39 -5.37
C GLU A 37 4.22 -10.52 -5.63
N SER A 38 5.01 -9.45 -5.44
CA SER A 38 6.46 -9.53 -5.56
C SER A 38 7.11 -10.37 -4.47
N GLY A 39 6.42 -10.59 -3.34
CA GLY A 39 6.99 -11.24 -2.16
C GLY A 39 8.00 -10.38 -1.39
N GLN A 40 8.40 -9.22 -1.93
CA GLN A 40 9.44 -8.35 -1.36
C GLN A 40 9.14 -7.95 0.09
N LEU A 41 7.86 -7.68 0.43
CA LEU A 41 7.50 -7.39 1.82
C LEU A 41 7.82 -8.54 2.78
N LYS A 42 7.70 -9.79 2.36
CA LYS A 42 8.00 -10.91 3.25
C LYS A 42 9.47 -10.91 3.66
N GLU A 43 10.35 -10.51 2.75
CA GLU A 43 11.79 -10.40 2.97
C GLU A 43 12.13 -9.16 3.80
N ASP A 44 11.49 -8.03 3.48
CA ASP A 44 11.84 -6.71 4.02
C ASP A 44 11.25 -6.39 5.41
N ILE A 45 10.19 -7.07 5.86
CA ILE A 45 9.57 -6.77 7.18
C ILE A 45 9.42 -7.98 8.08
N ASP A 46 10.15 -9.07 7.79
CA ASP A 46 10.17 -10.37 8.51
C ASP A 46 8.76 -10.80 8.99
N ARG A 47 7.78 -10.69 8.07
CA ARG A 47 6.39 -11.05 8.32
C ARG A 47 6.03 -12.21 7.42
N GLU A 48 5.56 -13.30 8.02
CA GLU A 48 5.31 -14.55 7.28
C GLU A 48 4.33 -14.39 6.10
N SER A 49 3.35 -13.49 6.24
CA SER A 49 2.27 -13.23 5.27
C SER A 49 1.74 -11.80 5.37
N PRO A 50 2.36 -10.80 4.71
CA PRO A 50 1.72 -9.52 4.49
C PRO A 50 0.50 -9.69 3.56
N ASP A 51 -0.61 -9.02 3.87
CA ASP A 51 -1.85 -9.04 3.10
C ASP A 51 -2.41 -7.61 2.90
N LEU A 52 -3.54 -7.48 2.21
CA LEU A 52 -4.17 -6.18 1.97
C LEU A 52 -4.58 -5.46 3.27
N ASP A 53 -5.06 -6.21 4.26
CA ASP A 53 -5.48 -5.63 5.54
C ASP A 53 -4.27 -5.07 6.32
N TYR A 54 -3.14 -5.76 6.27
CA TYR A 54 -1.87 -5.25 6.77
C TYR A 54 -1.50 -3.93 6.08
N LEU A 55 -1.51 -3.86 4.76
CA LEU A 55 -1.17 -2.64 4.02
C LEU A 55 -2.13 -1.48 4.34
N LEU A 56 -3.43 -1.75 4.45
CA LEU A 56 -4.42 -0.77 4.85
C LEU A 56 -4.20 -0.26 6.28
N SER A 57 -3.81 -1.14 7.21
CA SER A 57 -3.50 -0.75 8.59
C SER A 57 -2.33 0.25 8.67
N ARG A 58 -1.44 0.26 7.68
CA ARG A 58 -0.30 1.18 7.61
C ARG A 58 -0.67 2.56 7.07
N LEU A 59 -1.83 2.68 6.42
CA LEU A 59 -2.31 3.94 5.84
C LEU A 59 -3.06 4.81 6.85
N GLU A 60 -2.67 4.80 8.14
CA GLU A 60 -3.33 5.45 9.28
C GLU A 60 -4.38 6.50 8.87
N ILE A 61 -5.66 6.12 8.94
CA ILE A 61 -6.76 7.01 8.56
C ILE A 61 -7.06 7.93 9.74
N ARG A 62 -6.20 8.94 9.94
CA ARG A 62 -6.52 10.04 10.86
C ARG A 62 -7.57 10.93 10.21
N GLU A 63 -8.77 11.01 10.76
CA GLU A 63 -9.77 11.96 10.23
C GLU A 63 -9.38 13.42 10.56
N GLY A 64 -9.67 14.37 9.67
CA GLY A 64 -9.47 15.81 9.93
C GLY A 64 -8.84 16.60 8.78
N LYS A 65 -8.75 17.93 8.95
CA LYS A 65 -8.19 18.87 7.95
C LYS A 65 -6.70 18.69 7.67
N ASP A 66 -5.97 18.12 8.63
CA ASP A 66 -4.53 17.84 8.52
C ASP A 66 -4.26 16.38 8.12
N ASN A 67 -5.28 15.65 7.65
CA ASN A 67 -5.13 14.29 7.18
C ASN A 67 -4.37 14.27 5.85
N PRO A 68 -3.22 13.60 5.75
CA PRO A 68 -2.51 13.45 4.48
C PRO A 68 -3.41 12.77 3.44
N THR A 69 -3.23 13.12 2.17
CA THR A 69 -3.93 12.41 1.09
C THR A 69 -3.47 10.96 0.99
N LEU A 70 -4.26 10.09 0.39
CA LEU A 70 -3.96 8.66 0.30
C LEU A 70 -2.59 8.37 -0.35
N ASP A 71 -2.24 9.09 -1.41
CA ASP A 71 -0.93 9.00 -2.06
C ASP A 71 0.22 9.48 -1.15
N MET A 72 0.00 10.51 -0.34
CA MET A 72 1.01 10.95 0.64
C MET A 72 1.24 9.88 1.72
N LYS A 73 0.18 9.23 2.21
CA LYS A 73 0.29 8.16 3.19
C LYS A 73 1.03 6.94 2.64
N TRP A 74 0.67 6.55 1.42
CA TRP A 74 1.30 5.43 0.74
C TRP A 74 2.80 5.69 0.51
N ASN A 75 3.14 6.86 -0.03
CA ASN A 75 4.54 7.25 -0.23
C ASN A 75 5.31 7.38 1.09
N HIS A 76 4.69 7.90 2.15
CA HIS A 76 5.32 8.01 3.46
C HIS A 76 5.64 6.62 4.03
N TRP A 77 4.68 5.69 3.99
CA TRP A 77 4.90 4.34 4.48
C TRP A 77 5.98 3.60 3.68
N LEU A 78 5.97 3.70 2.34
CA LEU A 78 7.04 3.14 1.50
C LEU A 78 8.41 3.74 1.87
N GLY A 79 8.47 5.05 2.11
CA GLY A 79 9.70 5.71 2.56
C GLY A 79 10.17 5.28 3.95
N GLN A 80 9.26 4.86 4.84
CA GLN A 80 9.65 4.25 6.11
C GLN A 80 10.32 2.89 5.90
N ILE A 81 9.80 2.06 4.98
CA ILE A 81 10.45 0.78 4.65
C ILE A 81 11.85 1.01 4.10
N ASP A 82 12.01 1.97 3.18
CA ASP A 82 13.32 2.38 2.64
C ASP A 82 14.34 2.75 3.73
N PHE A 83 13.86 3.50 4.72
CA PHE A 83 14.68 3.91 5.85
C PHE A 83 15.08 2.74 6.77
N PHE A 84 14.18 1.79 7.03
CA PHE A 84 14.45 0.65 7.91
C PHE A 84 15.32 -0.43 7.24
N GLU A 85 15.16 -0.64 5.93
CA GLU A 85 15.86 -1.70 5.18
C GLU A 85 17.16 -1.22 4.50
N ASN A 86 17.60 0.01 4.81
CA ASN A 86 18.83 0.59 4.26
C ASN A 86 18.87 0.59 2.71
N GLY A 87 17.72 0.87 2.09
CA GLY A 87 17.53 0.86 0.63
C GLY A 87 16.43 -0.11 0.18
N TYR A 88 15.19 0.35 0.19
CA TYR A 88 14.04 -0.34 -0.37
C TYR A 88 13.85 0.03 -1.85
N ASP A 89 14.27 -0.87 -2.73
CA ASP A 89 14.01 -0.72 -4.16
C ASP A 89 12.59 -1.19 -4.48
N ARG A 90 11.66 -0.25 -4.56
CA ARG A 90 10.25 -0.47 -4.94
C ARG A 90 10.04 -1.10 -6.32
N TYR A 91 11.11 -1.24 -7.11
CA TYR A 91 11.12 -1.83 -8.44
C TYR A 91 12.14 -2.96 -8.59
N LYS A 92 12.68 -3.51 -7.49
CA LYS A 92 13.53 -4.69 -7.58
C LYS A 92 12.72 -5.81 -8.24
N VAL A 93 13.10 -6.16 -9.47
CA VAL A 93 12.49 -7.25 -10.26
C VAL A 93 13.34 -8.50 -10.08
#